data_AF-A0A351FHX4-F1
#
_entry.id   AF-A0A351FHX4-F1
#
_cell.length_a   1.000
_cell.length_b   1.000
_cell.length_c   1.000
_cell.angle_alpha   90.00
_cell.angle_beta   90.00
_cell.angle_gamma   90.00
#
_symmetry.space_group_name_H-M   'P 1'
#
loop_
_entity.id
_entity.type
_entity.pdbx_description
1 polymer ?
#
loop_
_entity_poly.entity_id
_entity_poly.type
_entity_poly.pdbx_seq_one_letter_code
_entity_poly.pdbx_strand_id
1 'polypeptide(L)'
;MANLDDMQVRTLVDETDMGDLEPGLVATVSVEAYPDRTFRGVVDKIEPQAVVVQNVTMFPVIVSIDNRAGLLKPGMNAEVEVQIDEARSVIVVPNNAIVQPSDIGPASMALGLDIEEMDLSQFMARGRGSFAGGRAAGGSEAPSNNASPEGENGRSGNPRAQFDQMRAQVESGEITQDSLRKVIQSMRAQSGRDRGNFGRSAELADDGAPPRESRPAVVFVLSADSIPEPRLVQMGLGDWDNTEIVGGLEEGETLVIVGAAQLQAQRDAFMQQMRGRSPFGSGRPLSSFR
;
A
#
# COMPACT_ATOMS: atom_id res chain seq x y z
N MET A 1 -38.18 34.82 -6.61
CA MET A 1 -38.41 33.38 -6.80
C MET A 1 -37.06 32.73 -6.93
N ALA A 2 -36.83 31.58 -6.27
CA ALA A 2 -35.60 30.82 -6.45
C ALA A 2 -35.57 30.27 -7.88
N ASN A 3 -34.39 30.28 -8.52
CA ASN A 3 -34.21 29.60 -9.80
C ASN A 3 -34.14 28.09 -9.51
N LEU A 4 -34.98 27.30 -10.19
CA LEU A 4 -35.04 25.83 -10.05
C LEU A 4 -34.39 25.11 -11.23
N ASP A 5 -33.83 25.86 -12.18
CA ASP A 5 -33.12 25.32 -13.35
C ASP A 5 -31.81 24.65 -12.92
N ASP A 6 -31.17 25.17 -11.87
CA ASP A 6 -29.99 24.60 -11.22
C ASP A 6 -30.34 24.15 -9.81
N MET A 7 -30.17 22.86 -9.54
CA MET A 7 -30.43 22.27 -8.23
C MET A 7 -29.12 21.92 -7.54
N GLN A 8 -29.11 22.03 -6.22
CA GLN A 8 -27.96 21.62 -5.42
C GLN A 8 -28.38 20.50 -4.48
N VAL A 9 -27.56 19.46 -4.43
CA VAL A 9 -27.66 18.40 -3.42
C VAL A 9 -26.52 18.59 -2.44
N ARG A 10 -26.88 18.62 -1.15
CA ARG A 10 -25.93 18.61 -0.05
C ARG A 10 -25.84 17.17 0.47
N THR A 11 -24.72 16.52 0.20
CA THR A 11 -24.41 15.18 0.73
C THR A 11 -23.37 15.27 1.84
N LEU A 12 -23.30 14.25 2.69
CA LEU A 12 -22.33 14.15 3.79
C LEU A 12 -21.36 13.00 3.46
N VAL A 13 -20.07 13.28 3.50
CA VAL A 13 -19.01 12.31 3.18
C VAL A 13 -18.07 12.15 4.37
N ASP A 14 -17.61 10.94 4.65
CA ASP A 14 -16.70 10.66 5.76
C ASP A 14 -15.29 11.25 5.53
N GLU A 15 -14.56 11.52 6.59
CA GLU A 15 -13.17 11.98 6.53
C GLU A 15 -12.25 11.02 5.74
N THR A 16 -12.49 9.71 5.79
CA THR A 16 -11.68 8.73 5.05
C THR A 16 -11.82 8.86 3.54
N ASP A 17 -13.04 9.13 3.07
CA ASP A 17 -13.37 9.17 1.64
C ASP A 17 -13.16 10.57 1.04
N MET A 18 -13.12 11.59 1.90
CA MET A 18 -12.82 12.97 1.55
C MET A 18 -11.42 13.16 0.93
N GLY A 19 -10.48 12.24 1.16
CA GLY A 19 -9.13 12.33 0.60
C GLY A 19 -9.09 12.26 -0.93
N ASP A 20 -10.05 11.58 -1.54
CA ASP A 20 -10.11 11.35 -2.98
C ASP A 20 -11.10 12.29 -3.69
N LEU A 21 -11.86 13.10 -2.95
CA LEU A 21 -12.85 14.01 -3.51
C LEU A 21 -12.26 15.38 -3.86
N GLU A 22 -12.46 15.79 -5.12
CA GLU A 22 -12.06 17.10 -5.62
C GLU A 22 -13.24 17.86 -6.24
N PRO A 23 -13.28 19.20 -6.13
CA PRO A 23 -14.21 20.02 -6.90
C PRO A 23 -14.02 19.81 -8.41
N GLY A 24 -15.12 19.67 -9.14
CA GLY A 24 -15.13 19.41 -10.59
C GLY A 24 -15.31 17.94 -10.98
N LEU A 25 -15.27 17.00 -10.03
CA LEU A 25 -15.60 15.60 -10.30
C LEU A 25 -17.04 15.43 -10.78
N VAL A 26 -17.24 14.48 -11.69
CA VAL A 26 -18.56 14.14 -12.22
C VAL A 26 -19.31 13.31 -11.19
N ALA A 27 -20.57 13.67 -10.94
CA ALA A 27 -21.44 12.92 -10.05
C ALA A 27 -22.68 12.44 -10.81
N THR A 28 -23.16 11.26 -10.47
CA THR A 28 -24.45 10.73 -10.89
C THR A 28 -25.39 10.80 -9.69
N VAL A 29 -26.54 11.42 -9.87
CA VAL A 29 -27.53 11.59 -8.82
C VAL A 29 -28.79 10.82 -9.17
N SER A 30 -29.24 9.98 -8.26
CA SER A 30 -30.52 9.27 -8.34
C SER A 30 -31.45 9.75 -7.22
N VAL A 31 -32.76 9.68 -7.46
CA VAL A 31 -33.76 10.08 -6.46
C VAL A 31 -34.84 9.01 -6.39
N GLU A 32 -35.35 8.74 -5.19
CA GLU A 32 -36.38 7.72 -4.96
C GLU A 32 -37.67 8.00 -5.75
N ALA A 33 -37.95 9.28 -6.03
CA ALA A 33 -39.12 9.69 -6.82
C ALA A 33 -39.04 9.28 -8.29
N TYR A 34 -37.83 9.03 -8.82
CA TYR A 34 -37.58 8.68 -10.22
C TYR A 34 -36.48 7.61 -10.31
N PRO A 35 -36.74 6.35 -9.91
CA PRO A 35 -35.73 5.30 -9.85
C PRO A 35 -35.16 4.93 -11.22
N ASP A 36 -35.93 5.09 -12.29
CA ASP A 36 -35.50 4.79 -13.67
C ASP A 36 -34.73 5.94 -14.33
N ARG A 37 -34.40 7.01 -13.58
CA ARG A 37 -33.71 8.20 -14.12
C ARG A 37 -32.55 8.59 -13.25
N THR A 38 -31.43 8.84 -13.91
CA THR A 38 -30.24 9.44 -13.31
C THR A 38 -30.07 10.87 -13.82
N PHE A 39 -29.56 11.72 -12.94
CA PHE A 39 -29.29 13.12 -13.20
C PHE A 39 -27.79 13.35 -13.12
N ARG A 40 -27.22 13.97 -14.16
CA ARG A 40 -25.80 14.29 -14.16
C ARG A 40 -25.55 15.54 -13.33
N GLY A 41 -24.60 15.44 -12.41
CA GLY A 41 -24.13 16.53 -11.58
C GLY A 41 -22.61 16.68 -11.61
N VAL A 42 -22.14 17.74 -10.97
CA VAL A 42 -20.73 18.05 -10.79
C VAL A 42 -20.52 18.51 -9.35
N VAL A 43 -19.45 18.04 -8.71
CA VAL A 43 -19.05 18.53 -7.38
C VAL A 43 -18.67 20.01 -7.51
N ASP A 44 -19.48 20.89 -6.95
CA ASP A 44 -19.26 22.34 -6.99
C ASP A 44 -18.20 22.74 -5.96
N LYS A 45 -18.42 22.30 -4.71
CA LYS A 45 -17.52 22.62 -3.61
C LYS A 45 -17.71 21.66 -2.44
N ILE A 46 -16.66 21.61 -1.63
CA ILE A 46 -16.59 20.87 -0.39
C ILE A 46 -16.56 21.91 0.75
N GLU A 47 -17.48 21.81 1.71
CA GLU A 47 -17.50 22.75 2.83
C GLU A 47 -16.29 22.49 3.75
N PRO A 48 -15.52 23.53 4.14
CA PRO A 48 -14.30 23.35 4.92
C PRO A 48 -14.55 23.02 6.40
N GLN A 49 -15.81 23.03 6.85
CA GLN A 49 -16.19 22.76 8.22
C GLN A 49 -16.90 21.41 8.30
N ALA A 50 -16.28 20.47 9.00
CA ALA A 50 -16.88 19.19 9.29
C ALA A 50 -18.03 19.34 10.31
N VAL A 51 -18.99 18.42 10.20
CA VAL A 51 -20.10 18.27 11.13
C VAL A 51 -20.02 16.87 11.75
N VAL A 52 -20.26 16.75 13.05
CA VAL A 52 -20.30 15.45 13.71
C VAL A 52 -21.73 14.93 13.69
N VAL A 53 -21.94 13.82 12.99
CA VAL A 53 -23.24 13.13 12.90
C VAL A 53 -23.04 11.73 13.47
N GLN A 54 -23.76 11.40 14.53
CA GLN A 54 -23.68 10.08 15.18
C GLN A 54 -22.25 9.69 15.62
N ASN A 55 -21.47 10.65 16.12
CA ASN A 55 -20.05 10.50 16.49
C ASN A 55 -19.10 10.20 15.31
N VAL A 56 -19.54 10.44 14.07
CA VAL A 56 -18.72 10.33 12.86
C VAL A 56 -18.49 11.73 12.28
N THR A 57 -17.24 12.05 11.93
CA THR A 57 -16.85 13.33 11.35
C THR A 57 -17.20 13.32 9.87
N MET A 58 -18.12 14.17 9.47
CA MET A 58 -18.65 14.22 8.11
C MET A 58 -18.41 15.60 7.48
N PHE A 59 -18.04 15.62 6.21
CA PHE A 59 -17.86 16.83 5.44
C PHE A 59 -19.03 17.04 4.48
N PRO A 60 -19.71 18.19 4.53
CA PRO A 60 -20.74 18.51 3.57
C PRO A 60 -20.16 18.79 2.18
N VAL A 61 -20.62 18.06 1.18
CA VAL A 61 -20.25 18.25 -0.23
C VAL A 61 -21.47 18.76 -0.99
N ILE A 62 -21.28 19.82 -1.76
CA ILE A 62 -22.32 20.44 -2.60
C ILE A 62 -22.13 19.97 -4.04
N VAL A 63 -23.13 19.28 -4.56
CA VAL A 63 -23.18 18.82 -5.95
C VAL A 63 -24.22 19.64 -6.71
N SER A 64 -23.79 20.26 -7.80
CA SER A 64 -24.67 20.99 -8.71
C SER A 64 -25.26 20.04 -9.74
N ILE A 65 -26.56 20.13 -9.99
CA ILE A 65 -27.33 19.26 -10.89
C ILE A 65 -28.12 20.12 -11.85
N ASP A 66 -28.04 19.80 -13.14
CA ASP A 66 -28.87 20.41 -14.16
C ASP A 66 -30.32 19.90 -14.04
N ASN A 67 -31.25 20.80 -13.73
CA ASN A 67 -32.68 20.51 -13.59
C ASN A 67 -33.51 21.29 -14.63
N ARG A 68 -33.03 21.48 -15.86
CA ARG A 68 -33.80 22.08 -16.96
C ARG A 68 -35.13 21.37 -17.24
N ALA A 69 -35.26 20.10 -16.89
CA ALA A 69 -36.50 19.34 -17.02
C ALA A 69 -37.53 19.65 -15.93
N GLY A 70 -37.16 20.38 -14.86
CA GLY A 70 -38.04 20.78 -13.75
C GLY A 70 -38.57 19.62 -12.92
N LEU A 71 -37.91 18.46 -12.98
CA LEU A 71 -38.35 17.22 -12.32
C LEU A 71 -37.94 17.19 -10.85
N LEU A 72 -36.75 17.70 -10.54
CA LEU A 72 -36.25 17.75 -9.18
C LEU A 72 -36.89 18.91 -8.41
N LYS A 73 -37.24 18.65 -7.15
CA LYS A 73 -37.79 19.64 -6.22
C LYS A 73 -36.95 19.71 -4.95
N PRO A 74 -36.83 20.89 -4.32
CA PRO A 74 -36.19 21.01 -3.02
C PRO A 74 -36.85 20.10 -1.98
N GLY A 75 -36.04 19.47 -1.12
CA GLY A 75 -36.50 18.56 -0.08
C GLY A 75 -36.65 17.10 -0.49
N MET A 76 -36.33 16.74 -1.74
CA MET A 76 -36.20 15.34 -2.15
C MET A 76 -34.94 14.70 -1.56
N ASN A 77 -35.04 13.43 -1.19
CA ASN A 77 -33.87 12.61 -0.89
C ASN A 77 -33.20 12.21 -2.20
N ALA A 78 -31.87 12.27 -2.22
CA ALA A 78 -31.06 11.95 -3.37
C ALA A 78 -29.86 11.11 -2.92
N GLU A 79 -29.50 10.14 -3.74
CA GLU A 79 -28.27 9.38 -3.62
C GLU A 79 -27.28 9.90 -4.66
N VAL A 80 -26.04 10.11 -4.23
CA VAL A 80 -24.99 10.73 -5.03
C VAL A 80 -23.85 9.76 -5.16
N GLU A 81 -23.56 9.36 -6.39
CA GLU A 81 -22.41 8.56 -6.76
C GLU A 81 -21.39 9.47 -7.44
N VAL A 82 -20.24 9.68 -6.81
CA VAL A 82 -19.18 10.53 -7.38
C VAL A 82 -18.14 9.65 -8.06
N GLN A 83 -17.81 9.97 -9.30
CA GLN A 83 -16.77 9.29 -10.05
C GLN A 83 -15.41 9.92 -9.71
N ILE A 84 -14.59 9.17 -8.96
CA ILE A 84 -13.31 9.64 -8.40
C ILE A 84 -12.17 9.52 -9.43
N ASP A 85 -12.00 8.33 -10.01
CA ASP A 85 -11.02 8.07 -11.07
C ASP A 85 -11.63 7.11 -12.10
N GLU A 86 -11.09 7.12 -13.31
CA GLU A 86 -11.51 6.25 -14.40
C GLU A 86 -10.27 5.75 -15.15
N ALA A 87 -10.21 4.44 -15.36
CA ALA A 87 -9.25 3.83 -16.26
C ALA A 87 -9.98 3.12 -17.39
N ARG A 88 -9.58 3.40 -18.63
CA ARG A 88 -10.15 2.80 -19.85
C ARG A 88 -9.15 1.86 -20.47
N SER A 89 -9.65 0.78 -21.07
CA SER A 89 -8.83 -0.22 -21.79
C SER A 89 -7.77 -0.86 -20.89
N VAL A 90 -8.19 -1.33 -19.72
CA VAL A 90 -7.32 -1.94 -18.71
C VAL A 90 -7.69 -3.39 -18.45
N ILE A 91 -6.72 -4.18 -18.01
CA ILE A 91 -6.96 -5.55 -17.56
C ILE A 91 -7.59 -5.47 -16.18
N VAL A 92 -8.79 -6.02 -16.03
CA VAL A 92 -9.48 -6.11 -14.74
C VAL A 92 -9.55 -7.55 -14.29
N VAL A 93 -9.37 -7.76 -12.99
CA VAL A 93 -9.53 -9.06 -12.36
C VAL A 93 -10.56 -8.95 -11.23
N PRO A 94 -11.40 -9.97 -11.00
CA PRO A 94 -12.28 -10.00 -9.85
C PRO A 94 -11.49 -9.88 -8.54
N ASN A 95 -12.04 -9.16 -7.56
CA ASN A 95 -11.39 -8.92 -6.27
C ASN A 95 -11.05 -10.22 -5.50
N ASN A 96 -11.80 -11.30 -5.73
CA ASN A 96 -11.56 -12.61 -5.13
C ASN A 96 -10.42 -13.43 -5.78
N ALA A 97 -9.92 -13.02 -6.95
CA ALA A 97 -8.77 -13.64 -7.60
C ALA A 97 -7.44 -13.13 -7.03
N ILE A 98 -7.48 -11.99 -6.34
CA ILE A 98 -6.31 -11.34 -5.74
C ILE A 98 -6.03 -11.98 -4.39
N VAL A 99 -4.80 -12.44 -4.21
CA VAL A 99 -4.28 -13.02 -2.99
C VAL A 99 -3.24 -12.09 -2.37
N GLN A 100 -3.42 -11.78 -1.09
CA GLN A 100 -2.46 -10.96 -0.35
C GLN A 100 -1.15 -11.74 -0.18
N PRO A 101 0.02 -11.06 -0.13
CA PRO A 101 1.29 -11.73 0.08
C PRO A 101 1.37 -12.62 1.33
N SER A 102 0.60 -12.31 2.38
CA SER A 102 0.48 -13.11 3.60
C SER A 102 -0.31 -14.40 3.42
N ASP A 103 -1.21 -14.45 2.44
CA ASP A 103 -2.16 -15.55 2.22
C ASP A 103 -1.72 -16.49 1.09
N ILE A 104 -0.56 -16.27 0.47
CA ILE A 104 -0.05 -17.13 -0.60
C ILE A 104 0.11 -18.58 -0.10
N GLY A 105 0.69 -18.79 1.07
CA GLY A 105 0.84 -20.15 1.64
C GLY A 105 -0.51 -20.87 1.81
N PRO A 106 -1.45 -20.30 2.57
CA PRO A 106 -2.82 -20.82 2.67
C PRO A 106 -3.50 -21.05 1.30
N ALA A 107 -3.35 -20.13 0.35
CA ALA A 107 -3.92 -20.24 -0.99
C ALA A 107 -3.28 -21.38 -1.79
N SER A 108 -1.96 -21.55 -1.71
CA SER A 108 -1.24 -22.67 -2.33
C SER A 108 -1.74 -24.02 -1.80
N MET A 109 -1.94 -24.17 -0.49
CA MET A 109 -2.52 -25.41 0.07
C MET A 109 -3.97 -25.62 -0.36
N ALA A 110 -4.75 -24.55 -0.47
CA ALA A 110 -6.11 -24.64 -0.99
C ALA A 110 -6.14 -25.16 -2.43
N LEU A 111 -5.17 -24.77 -3.23
CA LEU A 111 -5.00 -25.18 -4.63
C LEU A 111 -4.28 -26.53 -4.79
N GLY A 112 -3.88 -27.18 -3.68
CA GLY A 112 -3.16 -28.45 -3.71
C GLY A 112 -1.73 -28.34 -4.23
N LEU A 113 -1.13 -27.15 -4.14
CA LEU A 113 0.25 -26.89 -4.54
C LEU A 113 1.22 -27.15 -3.38
N ASP A 114 2.37 -27.75 -3.70
CA ASP A 114 3.42 -28.03 -2.71
C ASP A 114 4.24 -26.77 -2.36
N ILE A 115 3.97 -26.20 -1.19
CA ILE A 115 4.66 -25.00 -0.66
C ILE A 115 6.18 -25.19 -0.60
N GLU A 116 6.66 -26.41 -0.34
CA GLU A 116 8.09 -26.69 -0.13
C GLU A 116 8.89 -26.65 -1.44
N GLU A 117 8.24 -26.84 -2.60
CA GLU A 117 8.87 -26.75 -3.92
C GLU A 117 8.77 -25.35 -4.54
N MET A 118 7.85 -24.51 -4.04
CA MET A 118 7.69 -23.13 -4.52
C MET A 118 8.72 -22.19 -3.90
N ASP A 119 9.39 -21.40 -4.74
CA ASP A 119 10.19 -20.28 -4.28
C ASP A 119 9.30 -19.09 -3.88
N LEU A 120 8.81 -19.16 -2.64
CA LEU A 120 8.00 -18.10 -2.04
C LEU A 120 8.83 -16.91 -1.54
N SER A 121 10.16 -16.97 -1.65
CA SER A 121 11.07 -15.95 -1.11
C SER A 121 10.85 -14.59 -1.77
N GLN A 122 10.59 -14.57 -3.08
CA GLN A 122 10.32 -13.36 -3.86
C GLN A 122 9.05 -12.62 -3.42
N PHE A 123 8.07 -13.34 -2.88
CA PHE A 123 6.82 -12.78 -2.39
C PHE A 123 6.90 -12.34 -0.92
N MET A 124 7.57 -13.14 -0.08
CA MET A 124 7.77 -12.84 1.34
C MET A 124 8.73 -11.65 1.56
N ALA A 125 9.72 -11.46 0.68
CA ALA A 125 10.66 -10.35 0.76
C ALA A 125 9.98 -8.97 0.59
N ARG A 126 8.93 -8.89 -0.24
CA ARG A 126 8.17 -7.64 -0.46
C ARG A 126 7.11 -7.38 0.61
N GLY A 127 6.50 -8.43 1.18
CA GLY A 127 5.54 -8.31 2.29
C GLY A 127 6.15 -7.79 3.60
N ARG A 128 7.45 -8.00 3.82
CA ARG A 128 8.19 -7.46 4.99
C ARG A 128 8.45 -5.95 4.92
N GLY A 129 8.33 -5.33 3.74
CA GLY A 129 8.56 -3.89 3.55
C GLY A 129 7.44 -3.00 4.06
N SER A 130 6.21 -3.52 4.23
CA SER A 130 5.04 -2.72 4.60
C SER A 130 4.67 -2.76 6.09
N PHE A 131 5.39 -3.53 6.91
CA PHE A 131 5.19 -3.63 8.37
C PHE A 131 6.33 -3.02 9.20
N ALA A 132 7.34 -2.42 8.56
CA ALA A 132 8.42 -1.69 9.25
C ALA A 132 8.17 -0.18 9.37
N GLY A 133 6.93 0.28 9.14
CA GLY A 133 6.48 1.66 9.35
C GLY A 133 5.78 1.84 10.68
N GLY A 134 6.39 1.38 11.79
CA GLY A 134 5.73 1.44 13.09
C GLY A 134 6.71 1.29 14.24
N ARG A 135 7.14 2.45 14.78
CA ARG A 135 7.88 2.64 16.05
C ARG A 135 9.32 2.12 16.10
N ALA A 136 10.26 3.05 16.02
CA ALA A 136 11.54 2.94 16.71
C ALA A 136 11.88 4.29 17.36
N ALA A 137 11.15 4.60 18.43
CA ALA A 137 11.66 5.41 19.53
C ALA A 137 12.05 4.44 20.65
N GLY A 138 13.24 4.62 21.20
CA GLY A 138 13.81 3.78 22.27
C GLY A 138 14.91 2.88 21.70
N GLY A 139 16.16 3.00 22.12
CA GLY A 139 16.57 3.12 23.52
C GLY A 139 17.16 1.78 23.92
N SER A 140 18.49 1.80 24.04
CA SER A 140 19.37 0.93 24.82
C SER A 140 18.85 -0.44 25.29
N GLU A 141 19.56 -1.48 24.84
CA GLU A 141 20.27 -2.49 25.65
C GLU A 141 20.12 -3.89 25.05
N ALA A 142 21.23 -4.39 24.51
CA ALA A 142 21.51 -5.81 24.41
C ALA A 142 22.93 -6.08 24.91
N PRO A 143 23.16 -7.21 25.60
CA PRO A 143 24.31 -7.40 26.47
C PRO A 143 25.53 -7.94 25.74
N SER A 144 26.67 -7.62 26.33
CA SER A 144 27.99 -8.16 26.02
C SER A 144 28.02 -9.68 26.16
N ASN A 145 28.60 -10.38 25.18
CA ASN A 145 29.55 -11.45 25.48
C ASN A 145 30.47 -11.75 24.30
N ASN A 146 31.70 -12.05 24.68
CA ASN A 146 32.95 -11.94 23.96
C ASN A 146 33.36 -13.31 23.38
N ALA A 147 33.81 -13.37 22.13
CA ALA A 147 34.74 -14.40 21.63
C ALA A 147 35.23 -14.03 20.22
N SER A 148 36.47 -13.57 20.11
CA SER A 148 37.23 -13.52 18.86
C SER A 148 37.61 -14.95 18.40
N PRO A 149 37.94 -15.12 17.11
CA PRO A 149 39.37 -15.17 16.78
C PRO A 149 39.77 -14.40 15.50
N GLU A 150 41.08 -14.18 15.43
CA GLU A 150 41.87 -13.45 14.44
C GLU A 150 41.81 -14.01 13.01
N GLY A 151 42.06 -13.14 12.01
CA GLY A 151 42.39 -13.57 10.64
C GLY A 151 42.21 -12.53 9.54
N GLU A 152 43.17 -11.60 9.43
CA GLU A 152 43.72 -10.99 8.20
C GLU A 152 42.88 -10.28 7.11
N ASN A 153 43.28 -9.00 6.90
CA ASN A 153 43.41 -8.26 5.64
C ASN A 153 42.18 -7.82 4.82
N GLY A 154 42.00 -6.50 4.73
CA GLY A 154 41.33 -5.90 3.57
C GLY A 154 40.63 -4.57 3.82
N ARG A 155 41.38 -3.46 3.75
CA ARG A 155 40.97 -2.10 3.34
C ARG A 155 39.44 -1.84 3.26
N SER A 156 38.87 -1.35 4.35
CA SER A 156 37.76 -0.40 4.29
C SER A 156 37.80 0.37 5.60
N GLY A 157 38.33 1.60 5.55
CA GLY A 157 38.46 2.44 6.73
C GLY A 157 37.09 2.68 7.32
N ASN A 158 36.83 2.10 8.49
CA ASN A 158 35.55 2.25 9.17
C ASN A 158 35.41 3.76 9.52
N PRO A 159 34.48 4.50 8.90
CA PRO A 159 34.42 5.97 9.03
C PRO A 159 34.24 6.40 10.48
N ARG A 160 33.67 5.54 11.33
CA ARG A 160 33.57 5.72 12.78
C ARG A 160 34.93 5.87 13.47
N ALA A 161 35.94 5.06 13.11
CA ALA A 161 37.25 5.10 13.74
C ALA A 161 38.00 6.42 13.41
N GLN A 162 37.83 6.94 12.19
CA GLN A 162 38.39 8.25 11.82
C GLN A 162 37.70 9.41 12.54
N PHE A 163 36.38 9.31 12.75
CA PHE A 163 35.62 10.33 13.49
C PHE A 163 35.98 10.36 14.99
N ASP A 164 36.15 9.21 15.62
CA ASP A 164 36.56 9.14 17.03
C ASP A 164 37.98 9.69 17.24
N GLN A 165 38.88 9.45 16.27
CA GLN A 165 40.24 9.99 16.31
C GLN A 165 40.29 11.52 16.11
N MET A 166 39.45 12.06 15.23
CA MET A 166 39.32 13.52 15.05
C MET A 166 38.69 14.20 16.27
N ARG A 167 37.78 13.53 16.98
CA ARG A 167 37.16 14.07 18.19
C ARG A 167 38.18 14.19 19.34
N ALA A 168 39.03 13.18 19.51
CA ALA A 168 40.12 13.21 20.50
C ALA A 168 41.13 14.34 20.25
N GLN A 169 41.37 14.72 18.98
CA GLN A 169 42.27 15.83 18.61
C GLN A 169 41.68 17.23 18.85
N VAL A 170 40.36 17.33 19.00
CA VAL A 170 39.68 18.57 19.39
C VAL A 170 39.67 18.73 20.92
N GLU A 171 39.60 17.61 21.65
CA GLU A 171 39.77 17.59 23.12
C GLU A 171 41.22 17.85 23.56
N SER A 172 42.23 17.47 22.76
CA SER A 172 43.65 17.78 23.04
C SER A 172 44.02 19.24 22.75
N GLY A 173 43.12 20.03 22.15
CA GLY A 173 43.36 21.44 21.82
C GLY A 173 44.25 21.68 20.60
N GLU A 174 44.66 20.62 19.88
CA GLU A 174 45.47 20.72 18.66
C GLU A 174 44.69 21.24 17.46
N ILE A 175 43.37 21.12 17.47
CA ILE A 175 42.47 21.58 16.41
C ILE A 175 41.34 22.43 17.01
N THR A 176 41.14 23.62 16.47
CA THR A 176 40.03 24.50 16.85
C THR A 176 38.70 23.99 16.29
N GLN A 177 37.61 24.13 17.06
CA GLN A 177 36.26 23.69 16.66
C GLN A 177 35.79 24.28 15.31
N ASP A 178 36.28 25.48 14.95
CA ASP A 178 35.99 26.14 13.66
C ASP A 178 36.61 25.38 12.47
N SER A 179 37.80 24.81 12.66
CA SER A 179 38.51 24.01 11.66
C SER A 179 37.82 22.67 11.44
N LEU A 180 37.32 22.03 12.50
CA LEU A 180 36.54 20.80 12.41
C LEU A 180 35.23 21.01 11.61
N ARG A 181 34.57 22.15 11.81
CA ARG A 181 33.31 22.48 11.13
C ARG A 181 33.51 22.62 9.62
N LYS A 182 34.62 23.24 9.18
CA LYS A 182 34.98 23.38 7.76
C LYS A 182 35.28 22.05 7.08
N VAL A 183 35.90 21.11 7.80
CA VAL A 183 36.21 19.75 7.29
C VAL A 183 34.94 18.90 7.13
N ILE A 184 33.99 19.00 8.07
CA ILE A 184 32.69 18.32 7.95
C ILE A 184 31.87 18.91 6.79
N GLN A 185 31.95 20.24 6.58
CA GLN A 185 31.27 20.92 5.49
C GLN A 185 31.83 20.52 4.11
N SER A 186 33.15 20.33 3.98
CA SER A 186 33.78 19.89 2.73
C SER A 186 33.54 18.41 2.43
N MET A 187 33.46 17.54 3.44
CA MET A 187 33.08 16.13 3.23
C MET A 187 31.62 15.99 2.76
N ARG A 188 30.69 16.80 3.30
CA ARG A 188 29.29 16.77 2.85
C ARG A 188 29.12 17.21 1.39
N ALA A 189 29.98 18.11 0.92
CA ALA A 189 30.01 18.57 -0.47
C ALA A 189 30.59 17.52 -1.45
N GLN A 190 31.44 16.60 -0.98
CA GLN A 190 31.98 15.52 -1.81
C GLN A 190 31.05 14.29 -1.86
N SER A 191 30.31 13.99 -0.79
CA SER A 191 29.40 12.83 -0.75
C SER A 191 28.06 13.03 -1.47
N GLY A 192 27.82 14.20 -2.07
CA GLY A 192 26.58 14.55 -2.78
C GLY A 192 26.62 14.37 -4.31
N ARG A 193 27.72 13.87 -4.89
CA ARG A 193 27.89 13.77 -6.36
C ARG A 193 27.66 12.39 -6.98
N ASP A 194 27.45 11.33 -6.19
CA ASP A 194 27.39 9.94 -6.68
C ASP A 194 26.07 9.21 -6.40
N ARG A 195 24.92 9.86 -6.61
CA ARG A 195 23.59 9.20 -6.57
C ARG A 195 22.61 9.65 -7.65
N GLY A 196 23.10 9.99 -8.84
CA GLY A 196 22.25 10.45 -9.94
C GLY A 196 22.68 9.92 -11.28
N ASN A 197 22.76 8.60 -11.48
CA ASN A 197 22.80 8.01 -12.83
C ASN A 197 22.55 6.50 -12.83
N PHE A 198 21.30 6.07 -12.65
CA PHE A 198 20.87 4.75 -13.11
C PHE A 198 19.61 4.90 -13.96
N GLY A 199 19.82 4.79 -15.29
CA GLY A 199 18.89 4.20 -16.24
C GLY A 199 17.44 4.71 -16.25
N ARG A 200 17.22 5.91 -16.79
CA ARG A 200 16.00 6.16 -17.56
C ARG A 200 16.25 5.64 -18.98
N SER A 201 15.94 4.37 -19.21
CA SER A 201 15.48 3.96 -20.54
C SER A 201 14.08 4.55 -20.69
N ALA A 202 14.02 5.61 -21.49
CA ALA A 202 12.79 6.20 -21.95
C ALA A 202 12.09 5.19 -22.88
N GLU A 203 10.99 4.63 -22.40
CA GLU A 203 9.95 4.09 -23.26
C GLU A 203 8.82 5.12 -23.24
N LEU A 204 8.53 5.67 -24.43
CA LEU A 204 7.52 6.69 -24.65
C LEU A 204 6.14 6.04 -24.77
N ALA A 205 5.23 6.46 -23.89
CA ALA A 205 3.76 6.56 -23.98
C ALA A 205 3.27 6.38 -22.54
N ASP A 206 2.74 7.38 -21.86
CA ASP A 206 1.37 7.87 -22.06
C ASP A 206 1.17 9.15 -21.21
N ASP A 207 0.19 9.95 -21.58
CA ASP A 207 -0.20 11.26 -21.04
C ASP A 207 0.06 11.50 -19.54
N GLY A 208 0.84 12.54 -19.24
CA GLY A 208 0.73 13.55 -18.15
C GLY A 208 0.12 13.26 -16.76
N ALA A 209 -0.30 12.05 -16.44
CA ALA A 209 -0.85 11.66 -15.15
C ALA A 209 0.31 11.38 -14.19
N PRO A 210 0.20 11.80 -12.91
CA PRO A 210 1.14 11.34 -11.90
C PRO A 210 1.20 9.80 -11.91
N PRO A 211 2.36 9.19 -11.62
CA PRO A 211 2.44 7.74 -11.53
C PRO A 211 1.40 7.24 -10.53
N ARG A 212 0.38 6.54 -11.03
CA ARG A 212 -0.69 5.96 -10.22
C ARG A 212 -0.05 5.04 -9.17
N GLU A 213 -0.50 5.14 -7.92
CA GLU A 213 0.08 4.36 -6.82
C GLU A 213 -0.26 2.88 -7.00
N SER A 214 0.65 2.15 -7.63
CA SER A 214 0.47 0.72 -7.89
C SER A 214 0.78 -0.09 -6.63
N ARG A 215 -0.13 -0.98 -6.22
CA ARG A 215 0.06 -1.86 -5.05
C ARG A 215 0.44 -3.27 -5.49
N PRO A 216 1.49 -3.89 -4.93
CA PRO A 216 1.86 -5.25 -5.29
C PRO A 216 0.86 -6.26 -4.72
N ALA A 217 0.46 -7.24 -5.52
CA ALA A 217 -0.34 -8.37 -5.09
C ALA A 217 0.06 -9.66 -5.82
N VAL A 218 -0.61 -10.76 -5.48
CA VAL A 218 -0.39 -12.07 -6.10
C VAL A 218 -1.68 -12.59 -6.68
N VAL A 219 -1.60 -13.17 -7.85
CA VAL A 219 -2.69 -13.95 -8.45
C VAL A 219 -2.18 -15.33 -8.83
N PHE A 220 -3.06 -16.31 -8.93
CA PHE A 220 -2.72 -17.65 -9.41
C PHE A 220 -3.16 -17.79 -10.86
N VAL A 221 -2.21 -17.90 -11.78
CA VAL A 221 -2.47 -18.07 -13.21
C VAL A 221 -2.45 -19.56 -13.53
N LEU A 222 -3.45 -20.03 -14.26
CA LEU A 222 -3.52 -21.42 -14.72
C LEU A 222 -2.56 -21.61 -15.90
N SER A 223 -1.49 -22.36 -15.68
CA SER A 223 -0.52 -22.72 -16.72
C SER A 223 -1.12 -23.72 -17.72
N ALA A 224 -0.47 -23.92 -18.86
CA ALA A 224 -0.90 -24.86 -19.91
C ALA A 224 -1.03 -26.30 -19.38
N ASP A 225 -0.25 -26.66 -18.37
CA ASP A 225 -0.27 -27.96 -17.70
C ASP A 225 -1.41 -28.09 -16.66
N SER A 226 -2.34 -27.12 -16.62
CA SER A 226 -3.44 -27.04 -15.64
C SER A 226 -2.99 -26.95 -14.18
N ILE A 227 -1.76 -26.51 -13.94
CA ILE A 227 -1.21 -26.25 -12.61
C ILE A 227 -1.27 -24.74 -12.36
N PRO A 228 -1.90 -24.28 -11.26
CA PRO A 228 -1.88 -22.87 -10.89
C PRO A 228 -0.49 -22.41 -10.44
N GLU A 229 0.00 -21.30 -10.98
CA GLU A 229 1.29 -20.71 -10.63
C GLU A 229 1.10 -19.31 -10.03
N PRO A 230 1.71 -19.01 -8.86
CA PRO A 230 1.63 -17.68 -8.28
C PRO A 230 2.43 -16.67 -9.11
N ARG A 231 1.82 -15.53 -9.41
CA ARG A 231 2.45 -14.43 -10.14
C ARG A 231 2.30 -13.10 -9.41
N LEU A 232 3.38 -12.34 -9.33
CA LEU A 232 3.37 -10.97 -8.81
C LEU A 232 2.73 -10.04 -9.84
N VAL A 233 1.73 -9.29 -9.39
CA VAL A 233 1.02 -8.31 -10.20
C VAL A 233 1.04 -6.94 -9.53
N GLN A 234 0.90 -5.89 -10.33
CA GLN A 234 0.72 -4.52 -9.87
C GLN A 234 -0.74 -4.14 -10.04
N MET A 235 -1.41 -3.88 -8.93
CA MET A 235 -2.80 -3.45 -8.90
C MET A 235 -2.89 -1.93 -8.98
N GLY A 236 -3.86 -1.44 -9.73
CA GLY A 236 -4.24 -0.04 -9.84
C GLY A 236 -5.55 0.23 -9.08
N LEU A 237 -6.47 0.89 -9.78
CA LEU A 237 -7.79 1.24 -9.26
C LEU A 237 -8.61 -0.02 -8.96
N GLY A 238 -9.29 -0.01 -7.81
CA GLY A 238 -10.24 -1.05 -7.44
C GLY A 238 -11.62 -0.45 -7.30
N ASP A 239 -12.61 -1.12 -7.86
CA ASP A 239 -14.02 -0.93 -7.52
C ASP A 239 -14.49 -2.05 -6.57
N TRP A 240 -15.79 -2.11 -6.29
CA TRP A 240 -16.39 -3.08 -5.38
C TRP A 240 -16.20 -4.54 -5.82
N ASP A 241 -16.15 -4.79 -7.12
CA ASP A 241 -16.18 -6.13 -7.72
C ASP A 241 -14.83 -6.51 -8.36
N ASN A 242 -14.14 -5.54 -8.94
CA ASN A 242 -12.97 -5.70 -9.79
C ASN A 242 -11.82 -4.77 -9.41
N THR A 243 -10.61 -5.21 -9.71
CA THR A 243 -9.40 -4.41 -9.56
C THR A 243 -8.62 -4.41 -10.88
N GLU A 244 -8.15 -3.24 -11.26
CA GLU A 244 -7.24 -3.01 -12.38
C GLU A 244 -5.87 -3.64 -12.11
N ILE A 245 -5.33 -4.32 -13.12
CA ILE A 245 -3.95 -4.81 -13.14
C ILE A 245 -3.16 -3.98 -14.14
N VAL A 246 -2.24 -3.17 -13.63
CA VAL A 246 -1.37 -2.27 -14.40
C VAL A 246 -0.14 -3.01 -14.92
N GLY A 247 0.20 -4.16 -14.33
CA GLY A 247 1.31 -4.97 -14.81
C GLY A 247 1.39 -6.36 -14.19
N GLY A 248 2.02 -7.28 -14.92
CA GLY A 248 2.24 -8.67 -14.50
C GLY A 248 1.21 -9.67 -15.02
N LEU A 249 0.22 -9.25 -15.81
CA LEU A 249 -0.72 -10.13 -16.52
C LEU A 249 -0.88 -9.71 -17.97
N GLU A 250 -1.28 -10.68 -18.78
CA GLU A 250 -1.64 -10.49 -20.19
C GLU A 250 -3.12 -10.81 -20.42
N GLU A 251 -3.71 -10.21 -21.44
CA GLU A 251 -5.10 -10.50 -21.82
C GLU A 251 -5.25 -11.95 -22.29
N GLY A 252 -6.29 -12.62 -21.80
CA GLY A 252 -6.59 -14.03 -22.14
C GLY A 252 -6.00 -15.06 -21.16
N GLU A 253 -5.21 -14.64 -20.18
CA GLU A 253 -4.76 -15.54 -19.12
C GLU A 253 -5.92 -15.96 -18.21
N THR A 254 -5.93 -17.24 -17.83
CA THR A 254 -6.96 -17.79 -16.94
C THR A 254 -6.48 -17.74 -15.50
N LEU A 255 -7.26 -17.09 -14.63
CA LEU A 255 -6.96 -17.02 -13.21
C LEU A 255 -7.73 -18.07 -12.42
N VAL A 256 -7.11 -18.57 -11.35
CA VAL A 256 -7.74 -19.49 -10.42
C VAL A 256 -8.16 -18.73 -9.17
N ILE A 257 -9.46 -18.78 -8.87
CA ILE A 257 -10.04 -18.13 -7.70
C ILE A 257 -10.03 -19.10 -6.53
N VAL A 258 -9.42 -18.69 -5.41
CA VAL A 258 -9.51 -19.45 -4.16
C VAL A 258 -10.72 -18.96 -3.37
N GLY A 259 -11.68 -19.84 -3.11
CA GLY A 259 -12.86 -19.47 -2.33
C GLY A 259 -12.49 -19.02 -0.92
N ALA A 260 -13.08 -17.93 -0.44
CA ALA A 260 -12.75 -17.33 0.85
C ALA A 260 -12.87 -18.31 2.04
N ALA A 261 -13.86 -19.20 2.03
CA ALA A 261 -14.04 -20.23 3.05
C ALA A 261 -12.90 -21.26 3.05
N GLN A 262 -12.42 -21.66 1.87
CA GLN A 262 -11.31 -22.59 1.73
C GLN A 262 -9.99 -21.93 2.16
N LEU A 263 -9.80 -20.65 1.81
CA LEU A 263 -8.64 -19.87 2.24
C LEU A 263 -8.59 -19.70 3.77
N GLN A 264 -9.73 -19.39 4.40
CA GLN A 264 -9.82 -19.27 5.86
C GLN A 264 -9.50 -20.59 6.57
N ALA A 265 -10.07 -21.70 6.12
CA ALA A 265 -9.79 -23.03 6.68
C ALA A 265 -8.29 -23.39 6.57
N GLN A 266 -7.67 -23.09 5.42
CA GLN A 266 -6.25 -23.33 5.20
C GLN A 266 -5.35 -22.37 5.98
N ARG A 267 -5.79 -21.13 6.24
CA ARG A 267 -5.06 -20.15 7.05
C ARG A 267 -4.94 -20.60 8.50
N ASP A 268 -6.01 -21.16 9.06
CA ASP A 268 -5.97 -21.74 10.42
C ASP A 268 -5.03 -22.94 10.51
N ALA A 269 -5.08 -23.84 9.53
CA ALA A 269 -4.17 -24.99 9.44
C ALA A 269 -2.70 -24.55 9.30
N PHE A 270 -2.44 -23.57 8.42
CA PHE A 270 -1.11 -22.99 8.21
C PHE A 270 -0.54 -22.40 9.49
N MET A 271 -1.35 -21.62 10.21
CA MET A 271 -0.95 -20.97 11.45
C MET A 271 -0.67 -21.99 12.56
N GLN A 272 -1.40 -23.10 12.63
CA GLN A 272 -1.13 -24.18 13.59
C GLN A 272 0.21 -24.87 13.29
N GLN A 273 0.49 -25.15 12.01
CA GLN A 273 1.75 -25.77 11.59
C GLN A 273 2.95 -24.85 11.83
N MET A 274 2.80 -23.55 11.56
CA MET A 274 3.81 -22.53 11.84
C MET A 274 4.08 -22.39 13.35
N ARG A 275 3.06 -22.44 14.20
CA ARG A 275 3.23 -22.43 15.66
C ARG A 275 3.99 -23.66 16.16
N GLY A 276 3.72 -24.84 15.59
CA GLY A 276 4.42 -26.08 15.92
C GLY A 276 5.90 -26.12 15.49
N ARG A 277 6.31 -25.28 14.53
CA ARG A 277 7.70 -25.16 14.04
C ARG A 277 8.55 -24.12 14.79
N SER A 278 8.04 -23.48 15.84
CA SER A 278 8.80 -22.48 16.61
C SER A 278 10.03 -23.12 17.30
N PRO A 279 11.27 -22.63 17.05
CA PRO A 279 12.50 -23.20 17.61
C PRO A 279 12.69 -22.94 19.12
N PHE A 280 11.76 -22.23 19.78
CA PHE A 280 11.83 -21.84 21.19
C PHE A 280 10.59 -22.29 21.98
N GLY A 281 10.22 -23.57 21.88
CA GLY A 281 8.95 -24.05 22.46
C GLY A 281 8.90 -25.52 22.84
N SER A 282 9.97 -26.12 23.35
CA SER A 282 9.88 -27.42 24.03
C SER A 282 10.86 -27.53 25.19
N GLY A 283 10.59 -26.77 26.26
CA GLY A 283 11.16 -27.06 27.57
C GLY A 283 10.62 -28.41 28.07
N ARG A 284 11.38 -29.48 27.84
CA ARG A 284 11.11 -30.80 28.44
C ARG A 284 11.21 -30.64 29.96
N PRO A 285 10.20 -31.01 30.77
CA PRO A 285 10.39 -31.07 32.20
C PRO A 285 11.39 -32.20 32.51
N LEU A 286 12.52 -31.84 33.11
CA LEU A 286 13.45 -32.82 33.68
C LEU A 286 12.72 -33.57 34.79
N SER A 287 12.36 -34.82 34.53
CA SER A 287 11.93 -35.76 35.57
C SER A 287 13.05 -35.89 36.59
N SER A 288 12.75 -35.51 37.83
CA SER A 288 13.57 -35.78 39.01
C SER A 288 13.79 -37.29 39.14
N PHE A 289 15.04 -37.72 39.01
CA PHE A 289 15.46 -39.01 39.55
C PHE A 289 15.93 -38.82 41.00
N ARG A 290 15.54 -39.80 41.81
CA ARG A 290 15.75 -39.98 43.26
C ARG A 290 17.14 -39.59 43.77
#